data_AF-A0A4R6VFW4-F1
#
_entry.id   AF-A0A4R6VFW4-F1
#
_cell.length_a   1.000
_cell.length_b   1.000
_cell.length_c   1.000
_cell.angle_alpha   90.00
_cell.angle_beta   90.00
_cell.angle_gamma   90.00
#
_symmetry.space_group_name_H-M   'P 1'
#
loop_
_entity.id
_entity.type
_entity.pdbx_description
1 polymer ?
#
loop_
_entity_poly.entity_id
_entity_poly.type
_entity_poly.pdbx_seq_one_letter_code
_entity_poly.pdbx_strand_id
1 'polypeptide(L)'
;MSEQQPSVLRFETAVAAKDYEVACRELLNILGKLDENFGLFNGIDCDYPQQLNGLEKERTIYICTRLANAIGELFADRALSISGSGAKQFFIFQRWLALIFAASPYVNADHILQHYNLNKDKETSHKEFVLEGSKEALIKFCILYFPDSNVNINLEALWNADQVLCASLCFALQSPRFIGTDAAFSKRATVLQWFPQFLESFDSLDALPANILHDVYMHCSYDTAANKHQVKGALNKVVRRHLLNGGWTDRENLYPLGERNNKPVMVVMLEHFHSAHSIYRTHSTSMIAARQHFYLIGLGSDAVDEAGR
;
A
#
# COMPACT_ATOMS: atom_id res chain seq x y z
N MET A 1 21.27 5.45 -17.10
CA MET A 1 20.31 4.88 -18.06
C MET A 1 19.01 5.63 -17.85
N SER A 2 18.43 6.26 -18.87
CA SER A 2 17.08 6.84 -18.72
C SER A 2 16.12 5.70 -18.39
N GLU A 3 15.33 5.83 -17.33
CA GLU A 3 14.24 4.88 -17.06
C GLU A 3 13.33 4.81 -18.28
N GLN A 4 13.19 3.61 -18.83
CA GLN A 4 12.30 3.37 -19.96
C GLN A 4 10.86 3.49 -19.46
N GLN A 5 10.06 4.33 -20.11
CA GLN A 5 8.66 4.55 -19.77
C GLN A 5 7.88 3.22 -19.72
N PRO A 6 7.17 2.87 -18.63
CA PRO A 6 6.43 1.60 -18.50
C PRO A 6 5.44 1.38 -19.65
N SER A 7 5.25 0.14 -20.11
CA SER A 7 4.43 -0.16 -21.29
C SER A 7 3.60 -1.43 -21.11
N VAL A 8 2.29 -1.30 -21.39
CA VAL A 8 1.33 -2.41 -21.36
C VAL A 8 1.69 -3.48 -22.38
N LEU A 9 2.06 -3.07 -23.60
CA LEU A 9 2.40 -4.02 -24.67
C LEU A 9 3.67 -4.82 -24.34
N ARG A 10 4.67 -4.19 -23.71
CA ARG A 10 5.89 -4.91 -23.29
C ARG A 10 5.60 -5.92 -22.18
N PHE A 11 4.73 -5.55 -21.23
CA PHE A 11 4.28 -6.47 -20.20
C PHE A 11 3.57 -7.68 -20.82
N GLU A 12 2.58 -7.46 -21.69
CA GLU A 12 1.85 -8.52 -22.39
C GLU A 12 2.79 -9.43 -23.21
N THR A 13 3.76 -8.85 -23.91
CA THR A 13 4.74 -9.59 -24.70
C THR A 13 5.63 -10.48 -23.83
N ALA A 14 6.08 -9.97 -22.68
CA ALA A 14 6.90 -10.75 -21.74
C ALA A 14 6.10 -11.91 -21.10
N VAL A 15 4.82 -11.68 -20.78
CA VAL A 15 3.92 -12.72 -20.30
C VAL A 15 3.74 -13.81 -21.35
N ALA A 16 3.42 -13.44 -22.59
CA ALA A 16 3.26 -14.39 -23.69
C ALA A 16 4.54 -15.20 -23.99
N ALA A 17 5.72 -14.60 -23.80
CA ALA A 17 7.01 -15.25 -23.96
C ALA A 17 7.43 -16.11 -22.75
N LYS A 18 6.65 -16.10 -21.65
CA LYS A 18 7.00 -16.72 -20.37
C LYS A 18 8.34 -16.24 -19.78
N ASP A 19 8.69 -14.99 -20.07
CA ASP A 19 9.84 -14.32 -19.45
C ASP A 19 9.37 -13.69 -18.13
N TYR A 20 9.27 -14.54 -17.09
CA TYR A 20 8.67 -14.18 -15.81
C TYR A 20 9.35 -12.99 -15.13
N GLU A 21 10.69 -12.92 -15.19
CA GLU A 21 11.45 -11.84 -14.55
C GLU A 21 11.17 -10.50 -15.26
N VAL A 22 11.18 -10.48 -16.60
CA VAL A 22 10.83 -9.28 -17.36
C VAL A 22 9.38 -8.89 -17.14
N ALA A 23 8.46 -9.85 -17.14
CA ALA A 23 7.04 -9.61 -16.90
C ALA A 23 6.78 -9.01 -15.51
N CYS A 24 7.36 -9.59 -14.45
CA CYS A 24 7.23 -9.06 -13.09
C CYS A 24 7.85 -7.67 -12.95
N ARG A 25 9.03 -7.43 -13.52
CA ARG A 25 9.67 -6.11 -13.49
C ARG A 25 8.83 -5.06 -14.21
N GLU A 26 8.33 -5.36 -15.41
CA GLU A 26 7.51 -4.43 -16.18
C GLU A 26 6.19 -4.15 -15.46
N LEU A 27 5.55 -5.17 -14.87
CA LEU A 27 4.35 -4.99 -14.05
C LEU A 27 4.62 -4.08 -12.84
N LEU A 28 5.72 -4.30 -12.11
CA LEU A 28 6.11 -3.45 -10.98
C LEU A 28 6.39 -2.00 -11.42
N ASN A 29 6.97 -1.78 -12.60
CA ASN A 29 7.16 -0.44 -13.15
C ASN A 29 5.82 0.26 -13.45
N ILE A 30 4.86 -0.48 -14.02
CA ILE A 30 3.49 0.03 -14.25
C ILE A 30 2.82 0.39 -12.93
N LEU A 31 2.89 -0.51 -11.92
CA LEU A 31 2.30 -0.29 -10.61
C LEU A 31 2.95 0.87 -9.84
N GLY A 32 4.27 1.01 -9.93
CA GLY A 32 5.00 2.15 -9.37
C GLY A 32 4.56 3.47 -10.01
N LYS A 33 4.35 3.47 -11.34
CA LYS A 33 3.86 4.65 -12.04
C LYS A 33 2.42 5.01 -11.66
N LEU A 34 1.56 4.02 -11.42
CA LEU A 34 0.24 4.24 -10.84
C LEU A 34 0.32 4.84 -9.45
N ASP A 35 1.27 4.42 -8.63
CA ASP A 35 1.47 4.98 -7.28
C ASP A 35 1.85 6.46 -7.32
N GLU A 36 2.82 6.84 -8.17
CA GLU A 36 3.24 8.22 -8.39
C GLU A 36 2.09 9.13 -8.85
N ASN A 37 1.20 8.57 -9.69
CA ASN A 37 0.11 9.30 -10.30
C ASN A 37 -1.22 9.17 -9.56
N PHE A 38 -1.23 8.58 -8.36
CA PHE A 38 -2.45 8.33 -7.59
C PHE A 38 -3.54 7.58 -8.37
N GLY A 39 -3.14 6.63 -9.21
CA GLY A 39 -4.02 5.76 -10.00
C GLY A 39 -4.30 6.23 -11.42
N LEU A 40 -3.76 7.38 -11.85
CA LEU A 40 -3.85 7.82 -13.24
C LEU A 40 -2.79 7.14 -14.11
N PHE A 41 -3.13 6.84 -15.35
CA PHE A 41 -2.25 6.14 -16.30
C PHE A 41 -1.23 7.04 -17.02
N ASN A 42 -1.01 8.27 -16.53
CA ASN A 42 -0.14 9.25 -17.18
C ASN A 42 1.32 8.74 -17.23
N GLY A 43 1.94 8.75 -18.41
CA GLY A 43 3.30 8.23 -18.54
C GLY A 43 3.41 6.71 -18.48
N ILE A 44 2.30 5.98 -18.69
CA ILE A 44 2.29 4.55 -19.02
C ILE A 44 1.92 4.44 -20.51
N ASP A 45 2.78 3.80 -21.28
CA ASP A 45 2.58 3.58 -22.70
C ASP A 45 1.56 2.46 -22.95
N CYS A 46 0.57 2.75 -23.78
CA CYS A 46 -0.51 1.84 -24.14
C CYS A 46 -1.13 2.30 -25.46
N ASP A 47 -1.33 1.36 -26.39
CA ASP A 47 -2.13 1.56 -27.59
C ASP A 47 -3.62 1.46 -27.28
N TYR A 48 -4.45 2.19 -28.02
CA TYR A 48 -5.89 2.22 -27.85
C TYR A 48 -6.61 2.14 -29.21
N PRO A 49 -7.76 1.45 -29.30
CA PRO A 49 -8.64 1.56 -30.45
C PRO A 49 -9.09 3.01 -30.67
N GLN A 50 -9.16 3.43 -31.94
CA GLN A 50 -9.53 4.82 -32.31
C GLN A 50 -10.93 5.22 -31.78
N GLN A 51 -11.82 4.25 -31.60
CA GLN A 51 -13.16 4.42 -31.06
C GLN A 51 -13.15 4.95 -29.62
N LEU A 52 -12.05 4.78 -28.89
CA LEU A 52 -11.89 5.27 -27.53
C LEU A 52 -11.36 6.71 -27.47
N ASN A 53 -11.20 7.39 -28.62
CA ASN A 53 -10.72 8.77 -28.64
C ASN A 53 -11.69 9.73 -27.93
N GLY A 54 -11.18 10.47 -26.94
CA GLY A 54 -11.98 11.36 -26.10
C GLY A 54 -12.82 10.66 -25.02
N LEU A 55 -12.75 9.34 -24.91
CA LEU A 55 -13.51 8.54 -23.94
C LEU A 55 -12.60 8.09 -22.78
N GLU A 56 -12.28 9.00 -21.87
CA GLU A 56 -11.28 8.78 -20.80
C GLU A 56 -11.64 7.62 -19.86
N LYS A 57 -12.92 7.50 -19.50
CA LYS A 57 -13.41 6.42 -18.64
C LYS A 57 -13.27 5.07 -19.34
N GLU A 58 -13.70 4.98 -20.59
CA GLU A 58 -13.65 3.76 -21.39
C GLU A 58 -12.19 3.36 -21.68
N ARG A 59 -11.29 4.33 -21.89
CA ARG A 59 -9.83 4.09 -21.97
C ARG A 59 -9.28 3.50 -20.68
N THR A 60 -9.69 4.02 -19.53
CA THR A 60 -9.31 3.50 -18.21
C THR A 60 -9.78 2.05 -18.03
N ILE A 61 -11.05 1.76 -18.34
CA ILE A 61 -11.58 0.39 -18.28
C ILE A 61 -10.82 -0.53 -19.24
N TYR A 62 -10.51 -0.05 -20.44
CA TYR A 62 -9.78 -0.81 -21.46
C TYR A 62 -8.38 -1.21 -21.00
N ILE A 63 -7.57 -0.27 -20.49
CA ILE A 63 -6.23 -0.57 -19.97
C ILE A 63 -6.29 -1.49 -18.73
N CYS A 64 -7.23 -1.25 -17.82
CA CYS A 64 -7.44 -2.12 -16.65
C CYS A 64 -7.79 -3.55 -17.07
N THR A 65 -8.63 -3.71 -18.10
CA THR A 65 -9.02 -5.05 -18.61
C THR A 65 -7.82 -5.76 -19.24
N ARG A 66 -7.01 -5.06 -20.04
CA ARG A 66 -5.78 -5.62 -20.62
C ARG A 66 -4.78 -6.07 -19.56
N LEU A 67 -4.52 -5.19 -18.58
CA LEU A 67 -3.65 -5.52 -17.46
C LEU A 67 -4.19 -6.69 -16.65
N ALA A 68 -5.48 -6.73 -16.34
CA ALA A 68 -6.11 -7.84 -15.62
C ALA A 68 -5.93 -9.17 -16.36
N ASN A 69 -6.08 -9.19 -17.69
CA ASN A 69 -5.86 -10.37 -18.52
C ASN A 69 -4.41 -10.86 -18.44
N ALA A 70 -3.45 -9.97 -18.66
CA ALA A 70 -2.02 -10.33 -18.65
C ALA A 70 -1.53 -10.71 -17.24
N ILE A 71 -2.03 -10.06 -16.19
CA ILE A 71 -1.80 -10.48 -14.79
C ILE A 71 -2.40 -11.86 -14.55
N GLY A 72 -3.62 -12.11 -15.05
CA GLY A 72 -4.28 -13.40 -14.96
C GLY A 72 -3.46 -14.52 -15.59
N GLU A 73 -2.97 -14.32 -16.82
CA GLU A 73 -2.11 -15.28 -17.52
C GLU A 73 -0.79 -15.51 -16.78
N LEU A 74 -0.12 -14.44 -16.34
CA LEU A 74 1.14 -14.51 -15.60
C LEU A 74 1.00 -15.32 -14.32
N PHE A 75 0.02 -14.98 -13.49
CA PHE A 75 -0.14 -15.62 -12.18
C PHE A 75 -0.81 -16.99 -12.29
N ALA A 76 -1.64 -17.28 -13.29
CA ALA A 76 -2.18 -18.64 -13.45
C ALA A 76 -1.10 -19.68 -13.80
N ASP A 77 0.07 -19.26 -14.31
CA ASP A 77 1.18 -20.16 -14.61
C ASP A 77 1.87 -20.65 -13.31
N ARG A 78 1.89 -21.97 -13.11
CA ARG A 78 2.51 -22.60 -11.93
C ARG A 78 4.03 -22.43 -11.91
N ALA A 79 4.67 -22.21 -13.05
CA ALA A 79 6.11 -22.02 -13.14
C ALA A 79 6.57 -20.61 -12.70
N LEU A 80 5.66 -19.66 -12.53
CA LEU A 80 5.99 -18.34 -11.99
C LEU A 80 6.43 -18.47 -10.54
N SER A 81 7.69 -18.13 -10.26
CA SER A 81 8.22 -17.99 -8.89
C SER A 81 8.49 -16.52 -8.56
N ILE A 82 8.12 -16.10 -7.35
CA ILE A 82 8.29 -14.71 -6.89
C ILE A 82 9.24 -14.70 -5.70
N SER A 83 10.33 -13.94 -5.82
CA SER A 83 11.31 -13.75 -4.75
C SER A 83 10.69 -13.01 -3.54
N GLY A 84 11.27 -13.16 -2.35
CA GLY A 84 10.79 -12.44 -1.16
C GLY A 84 10.81 -10.92 -1.31
N SER A 85 11.84 -10.37 -1.97
CA SER A 85 11.92 -8.94 -2.29
C SER A 85 10.85 -8.52 -3.31
N GLY A 86 10.60 -9.35 -4.33
CA GLY A 86 9.52 -9.12 -5.30
C GLY A 86 8.16 -9.13 -4.63
N ALA A 87 7.90 -10.10 -3.74
CA ALA A 87 6.67 -10.17 -2.98
C ALA A 87 6.44 -8.90 -2.15
N LYS A 88 7.47 -8.40 -1.45
CA LYS A 88 7.39 -7.15 -0.69
C LYS A 88 7.00 -5.96 -1.58
N GLN A 89 7.56 -5.85 -2.78
CA GLN A 89 7.18 -4.80 -3.74
C GLN A 89 5.72 -4.94 -4.18
N PHE A 90 5.25 -6.16 -4.49
CA PHE A 90 3.84 -6.39 -4.82
C PHE A 90 2.89 -6.02 -3.67
N PHE A 91 3.25 -6.26 -2.40
CA PHE A 91 2.41 -5.82 -1.27
C PHE A 91 2.34 -4.31 -1.10
N ILE A 92 3.43 -3.59 -1.37
CA ILE A 92 3.43 -2.11 -1.40
C ILE A 92 2.42 -1.60 -2.44
N PHE A 93 2.35 -2.27 -3.59
CA PHE A 93 1.51 -1.85 -4.71
C PHE A 93 0.18 -2.62 -4.85
N GLN A 94 -0.18 -3.48 -3.88
CA GLN A 94 -1.36 -4.36 -4.03
C GLN A 94 -2.65 -3.56 -4.25
N ARG A 95 -2.76 -2.36 -3.67
CA ARG A 95 -3.90 -1.45 -3.92
C ARG A 95 -4.12 -1.12 -5.40
N TRP A 96 -3.05 -1.05 -6.19
CA TRP A 96 -3.15 -0.79 -7.63
C TRP A 96 -3.55 -2.04 -8.40
N LEU A 97 -3.06 -3.21 -8.01
CA LEU A 97 -3.60 -4.47 -8.51
C LEU A 97 -5.10 -4.58 -8.21
N ALA A 98 -5.52 -4.32 -6.97
CA ALA A 98 -6.93 -4.33 -6.60
C ALA A 98 -7.76 -3.36 -7.47
N LEU A 99 -7.29 -2.13 -7.70
CA LEU A 99 -7.98 -1.16 -8.56
C LEU A 99 -8.03 -1.56 -10.03
N ILE A 100 -6.97 -2.18 -10.58
CA ILE A 100 -6.97 -2.71 -11.94
C ILE A 100 -8.11 -3.72 -12.11
N PHE A 101 -8.26 -4.66 -11.19
CA PHE A 101 -9.34 -5.65 -11.26
C PHE A 101 -10.71 -5.03 -10.96
N ALA A 102 -10.82 -4.17 -9.95
CA ALA A 102 -12.08 -3.53 -9.56
C ALA A 102 -12.65 -2.57 -10.63
N ALA A 103 -11.77 -1.92 -11.42
CA ALA A 103 -12.16 -1.07 -12.54
C ALA A 103 -12.36 -1.85 -13.86
N SER A 104 -11.98 -3.12 -13.90
CA SER A 104 -12.26 -4.03 -15.01
C SER A 104 -13.60 -4.78 -14.78
N PRO A 105 -14.14 -5.47 -15.80
CA PRO A 105 -15.30 -6.35 -15.62
C PRO A 105 -15.09 -7.52 -14.64
N TYR A 106 -13.85 -7.80 -14.20
CA TYR A 106 -13.54 -8.93 -13.31
C TYR A 106 -13.88 -8.70 -11.84
N VAL A 107 -13.93 -7.43 -11.39
CA VAL A 107 -14.12 -7.01 -9.98
C VAL A 107 -12.94 -7.40 -9.06
N ASN A 108 -12.49 -8.65 -9.08
CA ASN A 108 -11.39 -9.15 -8.26
C ASN A 108 -10.58 -10.25 -8.99
N ALA A 109 -9.55 -10.79 -8.33
CA ALA A 109 -8.68 -11.85 -8.86
C ALA A 109 -9.07 -13.27 -8.42
N ASP A 110 -10.28 -13.49 -7.90
CA ASP A 110 -10.67 -14.81 -7.36
C ASP A 110 -10.62 -15.91 -8.42
N HIS A 111 -10.93 -15.58 -9.67
CA HIS A 111 -10.83 -16.52 -10.80
C HIS A 111 -9.39 -17.04 -10.98
N ILE A 112 -8.37 -16.20 -10.73
CA ILE A 112 -6.97 -16.59 -10.75
C ILE A 112 -6.66 -17.43 -9.51
N LEU A 113 -7.13 -17.01 -8.33
CA LEU A 113 -6.94 -17.75 -7.09
C LEU A 113 -7.39 -19.20 -7.27
N GLN A 114 -8.56 -19.45 -7.85
CA GLN A 114 -9.09 -20.81 -8.06
C GLN A 114 -8.13 -21.78 -8.78
N HIS A 115 -7.17 -21.32 -9.59
CA HIS A 115 -6.15 -22.19 -10.20
C HIS A 115 -5.19 -22.82 -9.17
N TYR A 116 -5.07 -22.20 -7.99
CA TYR A 116 -4.27 -22.69 -6.87
C TYR A 116 -5.06 -23.56 -5.89
N ASN A 117 -6.39 -23.63 -6.02
CA ASN A 117 -7.22 -24.41 -5.11
C ASN A 117 -7.05 -25.90 -5.39
N LEU A 118 -6.60 -26.65 -4.38
CA LEU A 118 -6.49 -28.11 -4.42
C LEU A 118 -7.77 -28.80 -3.94
N ASN A 119 -8.74 -28.05 -3.40
CA ASN A 119 -10.03 -28.61 -3.03
C ASN A 119 -10.80 -29.03 -4.29
N LYS A 120 -10.99 -30.34 -4.47
CA LYS A 120 -11.66 -30.94 -5.63
C LYS A 120 -13.18 -30.97 -5.50
N ASP A 121 -13.72 -30.67 -4.32
CA ASP A 121 -15.16 -30.64 -4.09
C ASP A 121 -15.75 -29.32 -4.59
N LYS A 122 -16.59 -29.40 -5.62
CA LYS A 122 -17.20 -28.24 -6.26
C LYS A 122 -18.19 -27.49 -5.36
N GLU A 123 -18.79 -28.15 -4.37
CA GLU A 123 -19.76 -27.50 -3.48
C GLU A 123 -19.08 -26.68 -2.38
N THR A 124 -17.88 -27.11 -1.95
CA THR A 124 -17.14 -26.49 -0.85
C THR A 124 -15.91 -25.69 -1.31
N SER A 125 -15.40 -25.89 -2.53
CA SER A 125 -14.21 -25.21 -3.07
C SER A 125 -14.25 -23.68 -3.03
N HIS A 126 -15.44 -23.08 -3.08
CA HIS A 126 -15.62 -21.64 -2.96
C HIS A 126 -15.55 -21.12 -1.51
N LYS A 127 -15.72 -22.01 -0.51
CA LYS A 127 -15.75 -21.69 0.92
C LYS A 127 -14.49 -22.14 1.65
N GLU A 128 -13.91 -23.26 1.22
CA GLU A 128 -12.71 -23.87 1.78
C GLU A 128 -11.62 -23.93 0.72
N PHE A 129 -10.67 -23.00 0.86
CA PHE A 129 -9.57 -22.82 -0.06
C PHE A 129 -8.35 -23.62 0.43
N VAL A 130 -7.95 -24.64 -0.32
CA VAL A 130 -6.80 -25.49 0.05
C VAL A 130 -5.63 -25.19 -0.88
N LEU A 131 -4.57 -24.60 -0.34
CA LEU A 131 -3.34 -24.32 -1.09
C LEU A 131 -2.38 -25.51 -1.03
N GLU A 132 -1.48 -25.56 -2.02
CA GLU A 132 -0.25 -26.33 -1.85
C GLU A 132 0.52 -25.80 -0.63
N GLY A 133 1.10 -26.69 0.17
CA GLY A 133 1.91 -26.35 1.34
C GLY A 133 3.28 -25.73 1.00
N SER A 134 3.38 -24.97 -0.10
CA SER A 134 4.60 -24.31 -0.56
C SER A 134 4.55 -22.81 -0.26
N LYS A 135 5.69 -22.24 0.15
CA LYS A 135 5.80 -20.80 0.42
C LYS A 135 5.46 -19.96 -0.81
N GLU A 136 5.83 -20.44 -2.00
CA GLU A 136 5.56 -19.77 -3.26
C GLU A 136 4.07 -19.69 -3.58
N ALA A 137 3.33 -20.79 -3.40
CA ALA A 137 1.87 -20.77 -3.56
C ALA A 137 1.21 -19.78 -2.60
N LEU A 138 1.68 -19.74 -1.35
CA LEU A 138 1.18 -18.80 -0.34
C LEU A 138 1.47 -17.34 -0.71
N ILE A 139 2.67 -17.03 -1.21
CA ILE A 139 3.04 -15.68 -1.68
C ILE A 139 2.12 -15.24 -2.81
N LYS A 140 1.97 -16.06 -3.86
CA LYS A 140 1.12 -15.73 -5.01
C LYS A 140 -0.34 -15.54 -4.60
N PHE A 141 -0.84 -16.41 -3.72
CA PHE A 141 -2.18 -16.28 -3.15
C PHE A 141 -2.36 -14.95 -2.40
N CYS A 142 -1.44 -14.61 -1.50
CA CYS A 142 -1.52 -13.37 -0.73
C CYS A 142 -1.41 -12.12 -1.62
N ILE A 143 -0.58 -12.12 -2.67
CA ILE A 143 -0.47 -10.99 -3.61
C ILE A 143 -1.82 -10.72 -4.27
N LEU A 144 -2.55 -11.75 -4.68
CA LEU A 144 -3.84 -11.65 -5.38
C LEU A 144 -5.06 -11.60 -4.44
N TYR A 145 -4.86 -11.66 -3.12
CA TYR A 145 -5.95 -11.54 -2.17
C TYR A 145 -6.33 -10.08 -1.95
N PHE A 146 -7.29 -9.60 -2.74
CA PHE A 146 -7.70 -8.20 -2.75
C PHE A 146 -8.82 -7.87 -1.73
N PRO A 147 -9.05 -6.58 -1.44
CA PRO A 147 -10.14 -6.14 -0.57
C PRO A 147 -11.52 -6.71 -0.97
N ASP A 148 -11.81 -6.78 -2.28
CA ASP A 148 -13.07 -7.32 -2.81
C ASP A 148 -13.04 -8.83 -3.14
N SER A 149 -12.01 -9.57 -2.70
CA SER A 149 -11.99 -11.03 -2.82
C SER A 149 -13.12 -11.66 -1.98
N ASN A 150 -13.83 -12.63 -2.55
CA ASN A 150 -14.85 -13.44 -1.87
C ASN A 150 -14.28 -14.69 -1.19
N VAL A 151 -12.98 -14.95 -1.37
CA VAL A 151 -12.32 -16.08 -0.72
C VAL A 151 -12.17 -15.78 0.78
N ASN A 152 -12.49 -16.77 1.61
CA ASN A 152 -12.27 -16.68 3.05
C ASN A 152 -10.80 -16.98 3.37
N ILE A 153 -10.19 -16.17 4.25
CA ILE A 153 -8.87 -16.44 4.81
C ILE A 153 -8.99 -16.60 6.31
N ASN A 154 -8.32 -17.62 6.85
CA ASN A 154 -8.03 -17.72 8.26
C ASN A 154 -6.70 -17.02 8.57
N LEU A 155 -6.76 -15.82 9.16
CA LEU A 155 -5.56 -15.02 9.49
C LEU A 155 -4.67 -15.70 10.53
N GLU A 156 -5.22 -16.49 11.46
CA GLU A 156 -4.40 -17.24 12.42
C GLU A 156 -3.60 -18.34 11.74
N ALA A 157 -4.23 -19.08 10.81
CA ALA A 157 -3.53 -20.09 10.02
C ALA A 157 -2.43 -19.46 9.16
N LEU A 158 -2.71 -18.31 8.52
CA LEU A 158 -1.72 -17.58 7.74
C LEU A 158 -0.56 -17.05 8.59
N TRP A 159 -0.86 -16.52 9.78
CA TRP A 159 0.14 -16.05 10.73
C TRP A 159 1.06 -17.17 11.22
N ASN A 160 0.49 -18.33 11.55
CA ASN A 160 1.25 -19.50 11.97
C ASN A 160 2.13 -20.07 10.84
N ALA A 161 1.71 -19.90 9.58
CA ALA A 161 2.48 -20.33 8.42
C ALA A 161 3.64 -19.37 8.10
N ASP A 162 3.38 -18.06 8.00
CA ASP A 162 4.40 -17.03 7.75
C ASP A 162 3.93 -15.66 8.29
N GLN A 163 4.50 -15.26 9.42
CA GLN A 163 4.14 -14.03 10.12
C GLN A 163 4.39 -12.78 9.27
N VAL A 164 5.53 -12.71 8.56
CA VAL A 164 5.91 -11.57 7.73
C VAL A 164 4.95 -11.43 6.56
N LEU A 165 4.60 -12.55 5.91
CA LEU A 165 3.67 -12.56 4.81
C LEU A 165 2.26 -12.16 5.26
N CYS A 166 1.79 -12.70 6.39
CA CYS A 166 0.51 -12.34 6.99
C CYS A 166 0.44 -10.83 7.29
N ALA A 167 1.48 -10.30 7.93
CA ALA A 167 1.57 -8.87 8.24
C ALA A 167 1.61 -8.01 6.98
N SER A 168 2.35 -8.43 5.95
CA SER A 168 2.43 -7.73 4.67
C SER A 168 1.07 -7.65 3.99
N LEU A 169 0.30 -8.74 4.02
CA LEU A 169 -1.09 -8.74 3.54
C LEU A 169 -1.99 -7.81 4.37
N CYS A 170 -1.88 -7.84 5.70
CA CYS A 170 -2.64 -6.95 6.57
C CYS A 170 -2.34 -5.46 6.28
N PHE A 171 -1.09 -5.09 6.04
CA PHE A 171 -0.72 -3.74 5.60
C PHE A 171 -1.38 -3.40 4.26
N ALA A 172 -1.23 -4.30 3.28
CA ALA A 172 -1.72 -4.10 1.94
C ALA A 172 -3.25 -3.90 1.89
N LEU A 173 -4.02 -4.69 2.65
CA LEU A 173 -5.48 -4.57 2.77
C LEU A 173 -5.97 -3.28 3.47
N GLN A 174 -5.10 -2.57 4.19
CA GLN A 174 -5.40 -1.30 4.87
C GLN A 174 -4.93 -0.07 4.09
N SER A 175 -4.08 -0.27 3.07
CA SER A 175 -3.47 0.80 2.27
C SER A 175 -4.33 1.47 1.19
N PRO A 176 -5.45 0.89 0.68
CA PRO A 176 -6.24 1.56 -0.35
C PRO A 176 -6.86 2.85 0.17
N ARG A 177 -6.87 3.88 -0.68
CA ARG A 177 -7.53 5.17 -0.38
C ARG A 177 -9.04 5.12 -0.60
N PHE A 178 -9.52 4.07 -1.26
CA PHE A 178 -10.93 3.76 -1.40
C PHE A 178 -11.22 2.36 -0.83
N ILE A 179 -11.93 2.32 0.29
CA ILE A 179 -12.44 1.10 0.94
C ILE A 179 -13.92 1.38 1.24
N GLY A 180 -14.75 1.31 0.20
CA GLY A 180 -16.15 1.73 0.26
C GLY A 180 -17.18 0.61 0.09
N THR A 181 -16.80 -0.54 -0.45
CA THR A 181 -17.68 -1.70 -0.59
C THR A 181 -17.81 -2.43 0.75
N ASP A 182 -18.94 -3.12 0.97
CA ASP A 182 -19.14 -3.92 2.18
C ASP A 182 -18.06 -5.00 2.35
N ALA A 183 -17.64 -5.64 1.26
CA ALA A 183 -16.61 -6.68 1.27
C ALA A 183 -15.24 -6.11 1.71
N ALA A 184 -14.78 -5.03 1.07
CA ALA A 184 -13.52 -4.38 1.40
C ALA A 184 -13.54 -3.80 2.82
N PHE A 185 -14.63 -3.11 3.19
CA PHE A 185 -14.80 -2.49 4.50
C PHE A 185 -14.80 -3.54 5.61
N SER A 186 -15.61 -4.59 5.49
CA SER A 186 -15.70 -5.65 6.50
C SER A 186 -14.36 -6.35 6.72
N LYS A 187 -13.64 -6.64 5.62
CA LYS A 187 -12.31 -7.25 5.68
C LYS A 187 -11.31 -6.36 6.41
N ARG A 188 -11.26 -5.07 6.08
CA ARG A 188 -10.42 -4.09 6.79
C ARG A 188 -10.81 -4.00 8.26
N ALA A 189 -12.11 -3.95 8.57
CA ALA A 189 -12.61 -3.89 9.94
C ALA A 189 -12.13 -5.10 10.75
N THR A 190 -12.21 -6.31 10.21
CA THR A 190 -11.65 -7.52 10.85
C THR A 190 -10.15 -7.40 11.07
N VAL A 191 -9.38 -6.94 10.07
CA VAL A 191 -7.93 -6.72 10.21
C VAL A 191 -7.62 -5.73 11.32
N LEU A 192 -8.38 -4.63 11.47
CA LEU A 192 -8.16 -3.66 12.55
C LEU A 192 -8.40 -4.21 13.95
N GLN A 193 -9.28 -5.21 14.11
CA GLN A 193 -9.51 -5.87 15.40
C GLN A 193 -8.45 -6.93 15.70
N TRP A 194 -8.01 -7.64 14.67
CA TRP A 194 -7.13 -8.79 14.81
C TRP A 194 -5.64 -8.39 14.83
N PHE A 195 -5.21 -7.57 13.87
CA PHE A 195 -3.80 -7.32 13.59
C PHE A 195 -2.99 -6.58 14.67
N PRO A 196 -3.54 -5.62 15.45
CA PRO A 196 -2.72 -4.81 16.36
C PRO A 196 -1.85 -5.63 17.33
N GLN A 197 -2.42 -6.66 17.98
CA GLN A 197 -1.67 -7.50 18.92
C GLN A 197 -0.53 -8.30 18.27
N PHE A 198 -0.71 -8.71 17.02
CA PHE A 198 0.29 -9.46 16.26
C PHE A 198 1.37 -8.53 15.71
N LEU A 199 0.97 -7.35 15.23
CA LEU A 199 1.90 -6.32 14.78
C LEU A 199 2.89 -5.90 15.87
N GLU A 200 2.45 -5.84 17.12
CA GLU A 200 3.32 -5.55 18.27
C GLU A 200 4.44 -6.59 18.47
N SER A 201 4.36 -7.77 17.87
CA SER A 201 5.44 -8.78 18.00
C SER A 201 6.69 -8.48 17.15
N PHE A 202 6.60 -7.61 16.14
CA PHE A 202 7.73 -7.33 15.23
C PHE A 202 8.76 -6.37 15.84
N ASP A 203 10.04 -6.76 15.82
CA ASP A 203 11.13 -5.93 16.33
C ASP A 203 11.59 -4.81 15.40
N SER A 204 11.27 -4.91 14.11
CA SER A 204 11.68 -3.94 13.08
C SER A 204 10.68 -3.89 11.93
N LEU A 205 10.74 -2.80 11.16
CA LEU A 205 9.97 -2.60 9.92
C LEU A 205 10.64 -3.21 8.68
N ASP A 206 11.87 -3.73 8.78
CA ASP A 206 12.68 -4.14 7.61
C ASP A 206 12.00 -5.18 6.72
N ALA A 207 11.28 -6.11 7.34
CA ALA A 207 10.56 -7.17 6.63
C ALA A 207 9.16 -6.74 6.14
N LEU A 208 8.64 -5.61 6.63
CA LEU A 208 7.27 -5.14 6.37
C LEU A 208 7.23 -4.11 5.23
N PRO A 209 6.08 -3.90 4.56
CA PRO A 209 5.91 -2.90 3.51
C PRO A 209 5.82 -1.49 4.11
N ALA A 210 6.93 -0.98 4.66
CA ALA A 210 7.00 0.26 5.41
C ALA A 210 6.61 1.52 4.60
N ASN A 211 6.72 1.49 3.27
CA ASN A 211 6.37 2.61 2.39
C ASN A 211 4.90 3.02 2.50
N ILE A 212 4.02 2.09 2.87
CA ILE A 212 2.58 2.32 3.06
C ILE A 212 2.17 2.39 4.54
N LEU A 213 3.14 2.54 5.46
CA LEU A 213 2.87 2.61 6.90
C LEU A 213 1.97 3.81 7.24
N HIS A 214 2.22 4.96 6.60
CA HIS A 214 1.42 6.17 6.80
C HIS A 214 -0.03 5.98 6.33
N ASP A 215 -0.26 5.22 5.25
CA ASP A 215 -1.61 4.87 4.80
C ASP A 215 -2.33 4.04 5.87
N VAL A 216 -1.70 2.99 6.42
CA VAL A 216 -2.28 2.19 7.52
C VAL A 216 -2.58 3.07 8.74
N TYR A 217 -1.63 3.93 9.10
CA TYR A 217 -1.78 4.86 10.22
C TYR A 217 -2.96 5.80 10.01
N MET A 218 -3.13 6.39 8.83
CA MET A 218 -4.22 7.33 8.58
C MET A 218 -5.58 6.62 8.40
N HIS A 219 -5.61 5.60 7.54
CA HIS A 219 -6.84 5.03 7.00
C HIS A 219 -7.69 4.28 8.03
N CYS A 220 -7.08 3.79 9.11
CA CYS A 220 -7.83 3.22 10.23
C CYS A 220 -8.87 4.19 10.81
N SER A 221 -8.68 5.51 10.65
CA SER A 221 -9.61 6.53 11.15
C SER A 221 -10.96 6.53 10.43
N TYR A 222 -11.04 5.98 9.21
CA TYR A 222 -12.28 5.82 8.45
C TYR A 222 -13.07 4.55 8.80
N ASP A 223 -12.65 3.82 9.83
CA ASP A 223 -13.47 2.76 10.42
C ASP A 223 -14.52 3.30 11.39
N THR A 224 -15.49 2.47 11.78
CA THR A 224 -16.58 2.84 12.68
C THR A 224 -16.37 2.31 14.11
N ALA A 225 -15.48 1.35 14.34
CA ALA A 225 -15.23 0.80 15.66
C ALA A 225 -14.58 1.84 16.60
N ALA A 226 -14.98 1.84 17.88
CA ALA A 226 -14.43 2.76 18.88
C ALA A 226 -12.92 2.59 19.09
N ASN A 227 -12.41 1.37 18.93
CA ASN A 227 -11.00 1.01 19.11
C ASN A 227 -10.19 0.99 17.80
N LYS A 228 -10.73 1.53 16.69
CA LYS A 228 -10.09 1.53 15.36
C LYS A 228 -8.65 2.04 15.32
N HIS A 229 -8.24 2.88 16.28
CA HIS A 229 -6.90 3.42 16.36
C HIS A 229 -5.89 2.53 17.09
N GLN A 230 -6.26 1.35 17.60
CA GLN A 230 -5.33 0.42 18.27
C GLN A 230 -4.13 0.05 17.39
N VAL A 231 -4.33 -0.07 16.07
CA VAL A 231 -3.24 -0.31 15.11
C VAL A 231 -2.17 0.79 15.15
N LYS A 232 -2.52 2.05 15.44
CA LYS A 232 -1.55 3.15 15.58
C LYS A 232 -0.64 2.93 16.78
N GLY A 233 -1.20 2.48 17.90
CA GLY A 233 -0.43 2.14 19.10
C GLY A 233 0.58 1.03 18.84
N ALA A 234 0.14 -0.02 18.13
CA ALA A 234 1.00 -1.13 17.72
C ALA A 234 2.12 -0.66 16.77
N LEU A 235 1.77 0.11 15.72
CA LEU A 235 2.73 0.68 14.78
C LEU A 235 3.80 1.54 15.49
N ASN A 236 3.40 2.41 16.42
CA ASN A 236 4.33 3.27 17.15
C ASN A 236 5.38 2.45 17.94
N LYS A 237 4.99 1.33 18.54
CA LYS A 237 5.93 0.42 19.24
C LYS A 237 6.93 -0.23 18.29
N VAL A 238 6.49 -0.64 17.09
CA VAL A 238 7.38 -1.22 16.08
C VAL A 238 8.32 -0.15 15.50
N VAL A 239 7.81 1.04 15.17
CA VAL A 239 8.62 2.19 14.73
C VAL A 239 9.67 2.54 15.77
N ARG A 240 9.31 2.60 17.06
CA ARG A 240 10.26 2.88 18.14
C ARG A 240 11.39 1.86 18.19
N ARG A 241 11.08 0.56 18.16
CA ARG A 241 12.10 -0.49 18.16
C ARG A 241 12.98 -0.43 16.91
N HIS A 242 12.40 -0.22 15.74
CA HIS A 242 13.15 -0.02 14.49
C HIS A 242 14.17 1.11 14.61
N LEU A 243 13.75 2.28 15.13
CA LEU A 243 14.65 3.42 15.35
C LEU A 243 15.78 3.08 16.34
N LEU A 244 15.46 2.47 17.48
CA LEU A 244 16.45 2.07 18.48
C LEU A 244 17.47 1.06 17.93
N ASN A 245 17.01 0.08 17.14
CA ASN A 245 17.88 -0.88 16.47
C ASN A 245 18.79 -0.20 15.42
N GLY A 246 18.34 0.91 14.84
CA GLY A 246 19.13 1.78 13.96
C GLY A 246 20.08 2.73 14.70
N GLY A 247 20.22 2.61 16.03
CA GLY A 247 21.11 3.44 16.83
C GLY A 247 20.52 4.81 17.23
N TRP A 248 19.21 5.00 17.09
CA TRP A 248 18.56 6.23 17.55
C TRP A 248 18.74 6.43 19.06
N THR A 249 19.13 7.64 19.44
CA THR A 249 19.24 8.05 20.84
C THR A 249 18.38 9.29 21.05
N ASP A 250 17.53 9.26 22.08
CA ASP A 250 16.74 10.44 22.43
C ASP A 250 17.64 11.53 22.99
N ARG A 251 17.20 12.79 22.86
CA ARG A 251 17.91 13.91 23.47
C ARG A 251 17.82 13.82 24.99
N GLU A 252 18.97 13.70 25.65
CA GLU A 252 19.09 13.77 27.10
C GLU A 252 19.30 15.21 27.60
N ASN A 253 19.09 15.45 28.89
CA ASN A 253 19.35 16.74 29.56
C ASN A 253 18.72 17.96 28.86
N LEU A 254 17.41 17.89 28.64
CA LEU A 254 16.65 18.94 27.91
C LEU A 254 16.63 20.32 28.61
N TYR A 255 17.05 20.41 29.87
CA TYR A 255 17.01 21.65 30.64
C TYR A 255 18.40 22.15 31.05
N PRO A 256 18.62 23.48 31.08
CA PRO A 256 17.68 24.53 30.66
C PRO A 256 17.48 24.54 29.14
N LEU A 257 16.31 25.02 28.69
CA LEU A 257 16.02 25.14 27.26
C LEU A 257 16.91 26.22 26.63
N GLY A 258 17.33 26.00 25.38
CA GLY A 258 18.02 27.01 24.60
C GLY A 258 17.09 28.15 24.19
N GLU A 259 17.62 29.37 24.15
CA GLU A 259 16.89 30.57 23.76
C GLU A 259 17.51 31.27 22.55
N ARG A 260 16.68 31.98 21.79
CA ARG A 260 17.11 32.92 20.75
C ARG A 260 16.27 34.17 20.84
N ASN A 261 16.92 35.33 20.86
CA ASN A 261 16.27 36.63 21.06
C ASN A 261 15.44 36.68 22.36
N ASN A 262 15.97 36.13 23.46
CA ASN A 262 15.33 36.02 24.77
C ASN A 262 13.98 35.27 24.74
N LYS A 263 13.85 34.29 23.84
CA LYS A 263 12.67 33.43 23.71
C LYS A 263 13.08 31.96 23.61
N PRO A 264 12.38 31.02 24.26
CA PRO A 264 12.57 29.60 24.03
C PRO A 264 12.27 29.23 22.57
N VAL A 265 12.95 28.21 22.06
CA VAL A 265 12.81 27.76 20.66
C VAL A 265 11.68 26.74 20.51
N MET A 266 10.82 26.94 19.50
CA MET A 266 9.82 25.97 19.07
C MET A 266 10.18 25.48 17.66
N VAL A 267 10.47 24.18 17.52
CA VAL A 267 10.70 23.54 16.22
C VAL A 267 9.41 22.91 15.73
N VAL A 268 8.99 23.22 14.51
CA VAL A 268 7.77 22.72 13.89
C VAL A 268 8.13 21.92 12.64
N MET A 269 7.86 20.62 12.65
CA MET A 269 8.02 19.75 11.48
C MET A 269 6.73 19.81 10.65
N LEU A 270 6.86 20.19 9.38
CA LEU A 270 5.74 20.49 8.48
C LEU A 270 5.58 19.41 7.41
N GLU A 271 4.33 19.06 7.15
CA GLU A 271 3.93 18.15 6.08
C GLU A 271 2.70 18.74 5.37
N HIS A 272 2.67 18.71 4.03
CA HIS A 272 1.58 19.27 3.22
C HIS A 272 1.21 20.75 3.58
N PHE A 273 2.21 21.58 3.90
CA PHE A 273 2.05 22.94 4.40
C PHE A 273 2.25 24.02 3.33
N HIS A 274 1.54 23.91 2.21
CA HIS A 274 1.50 24.95 1.18
C HIS A 274 0.31 25.89 1.43
N SER A 275 0.41 27.18 1.10
CA SER A 275 -0.62 28.19 1.43
C SER A 275 -2.02 27.91 0.86
N ALA A 276 -2.06 27.29 -0.32
CA ALA A 276 -3.28 26.80 -0.95
C ALA A 276 -3.92 25.56 -0.26
N HIS A 277 -3.27 24.96 0.74
CA HIS A 277 -3.73 23.73 1.42
C HIS A 277 -4.31 24.01 2.82
N SER A 278 -5.09 23.05 3.33
CA SER A 278 -5.91 23.22 4.54
C SER A 278 -5.08 23.45 5.80
N ILE A 279 -3.93 22.78 5.95
CA ILE A 279 -3.09 22.88 7.14
C ILE A 279 -2.61 24.32 7.33
N TYR A 280 -2.13 24.96 6.26
CA TYR A 280 -1.77 26.38 6.29
C TYR A 280 -2.94 27.26 6.70
N ARG A 281 -4.12 27.09 6.07
CA ARG A 281 -5.30 27.92 6.38
C ARG A 281 -5.76 27.82 7.83
N THR A 282 -5.54 26.67 8.48
CA THR A 282 -6.09 26.38 9.80
C THR A 282 -5.08 26.57 10.94
N HIS A 283 -3.78 26.45 10.68
CA HIS A 283 -2.75 26.45 11.72
C HIS A 283 -1.71 27.59 11.57
N SER A 284 -1.64 28.29 10.43
CA SER A 284 -0.61 29.33 10.22
C SER A 284 -0.77 30.52 11.19
N THR A 285 -2.00 30.99 11.42
CA THR A 285 -2.25 32.17 12.26
C THR A 285 -1.90 31.93 13.73
N SER A 286 -2.15 30.73 14.26
CA SER A 286 -1.75 30.37 15.62
C SER A 286 -0.23 30.23 15.74
N MET A 287 0.46 29.69 14.73
CA MET A 287 1.93 29.69 14.68
C MET A 287 2.51 31.09 14.60
N ILE A 288 1.90 32.01 13.83
CA ILE A 288 2.29 33.43 13.80
C ILE A 288 2.17 34.05 15.19
N ALA A 289 1.04 33.83 15.87
CA ALA A 289 0.83 34.33 17.23
C ALA A 289 1.85 33.75 18.23
N ALA A 290 2.19 32.47 18.11
CA ALA A 290 3.17 31.81 18.97
C ALA A 290 4.56 32.48 18.93
N ARG A 291 4.93 33.18 17.84
CA ARG A 291 6.18 33.95 17.73
C ARG A 291 6.31 35.08 18.75
N GLN A 292 5.21 35.49 19.40
CA GLN A 292 5.26 36.45 20.50
C GLN A 292 6.01 35.87 21.70
N HIS A 293 5.89 34.56 21.94
CA HIS A 293 6.46 33.86 23.10
C HIS A 293 7.67 32.98 22.75
N PHE A 294 7.75 32.49 21.51
CA PHE A 294 8.78 31.56 21.06
C PHE A 294 9.56 32.09 19.86
N TYR A 295 10.79 31.63 19.70
CA TYR A 295 11.50 31.69 18.41
C TYR A 295 11.14 30.43 17.61
N LEU A 296 10.41 30.59 16.49
CA LEU A 296 9.93 29.46 15.70
C LEU A 296 10.92 29.09 14.59
N ILE A 297 11.14 27.78 14.41
CA ILE A 297 11.89 27.20 13.30
C ILE A 297 10.98 26.18 12.61
N GLY A 298 10.57 26.47 11.38
CA GLY A 298 9.86 25.52 10.53
C GLY A 298 10.85 24.60 9.80
N LEU A 299 10.59 23.30 9.80
CA LEU A 299 11.32 22.29 9.03
C LEU A 299 10.31 21.61 8.10
N GLY A 300 10.42 21.84 6.79
CA GLY A 300 9.52 21.27 5.79
C GLY A 300 10.28 20.91 4.51
N SER A 301 9.56 20.34 3.54
CA SER A 301 10.10 20.05 2.22
C SER A 301 10.04 21.28 1.29
N ASP A 302 10.57 21.12 0.07
CA ASP A 302 10.50 22.15 -0.98
C ASP A 302 9.07 22.46 -1.46
N ALA A 303 8.07 21.67 -1.03
CA ALA A 303 6.67 21.92 -1.32
C ALA A 303 6.07 23.08 -0.49
N VAL A 304 6.78 23.58 0.53
CA VAL A 304 6.38 24.78 1.28
C VAL A 304 6.71 26.02 0.47
N ASP A 305 5.67 26.75 0.06
CA ASP A 305 5.77 27.98 -0.73
C ASP A 305 6.25 29.17 0.10
N GLU A 306 6.52 30.29 -0.58
CA GLU A 306 7.04 31.51 0.05
C GLU A 306 6.13 32.01 1.20
N ALA A 307 4.81 31.92 1.04
CA ALA A 307 3.88 32.31 2.11
C ALA A 307 3.88 31.35 3.31
N GLY A 308 4.25 30.08 3.11
CA GLY A 308 4.36 29.08 4.17
C GLY A 308 5.64 29.18 5.00
N ARG A 309 6.66 29.90 4.51
CA ARG A 309 7.98 30.10 5.16
C ARG A 309 7.95 31.23 6.17
#